data_AF-A0A8H9L837-F1
#
_entry.id   AF-A0A8H9L837-F1
#
_cell.length_a   1.000
_cell.length_b   1.000
_cell.length_c   1.000
_cell.angle_alpha   90.00
_cell.angle_beta   90.00
_cell.angle_gamma   90.00
#
_symmetry.space_group_name_H-M   'P 1'
#
loop_
_entity.id
_entity.type
_entity.pdbx_description
1 polymer ?
#
loop_
_entity_poly.entity_id
_entity_poly.type
_entity_poly.pdbx_seq_one_letter_code
_entity_poly.pdbx_strand_id
1 'polypeptide(L)'
;MERAEDAADDAATVHRASRLLRPVGYLLIGLVWTAIWLTGLLLLLGSVAWLAFADPEPLVEGVGERLSHPVEAVAFVVIVLPVAAVAIGPGAWYVLTASWPLAVLSFVYVVRSLRPSYAHEKLSFTSYALPGSTFGPPTVGGVALSLQPVRPTSFTDTVMRFYRTGWTFSGRMVLAMLPAGLAWVTAIAALVRGVPDTVHVVAAVLTAALLGVSLVLGRRAFRAQAEPEVPEHERSVGAMSPKERARRLRALRRQRDRRQRNAR
;
A
#
# COMPACT_ATOMS: atom_id res chain seq x y z
N MET A 1 -26.44 44.62 2.53
CA MET A 1 -27.17 43.60 1.76
C MET A 1 -26.30 43.10 0.63
N GLU A 2 -25.76 44.00 -0.19
CA GLU A 2 -24.81 43.74 -1.30
C GLU A 2 -23.65 42.79 -0.97
N ARG A 3 -22.89 43.02 0.12
CA ARG A 3 -21.78 42.11 0.53
C ARG A 3 -22.20 40.68 0.86
N ALA A 4 -23.47 40.44 1.20
CA ALA A 4 -23.96 39.09 1.52
C ALA A 4 -24.42 38.34 0.26
N GLU A 5 -24.87 39.05 -0.77
CA GLU A 5 -25.18 38.48 -2.09
C GLU A 5 -23.88 38.11 -2.83
N ASP A 6 -22.87 38.99 -2.83
CA ASP A 6 -21.56 38.70 -3.43
C ASP A 6 -20.90 37.44 -2.85
N ALA A 7 -20.95 37.28 -1.51
CA ALA A 7 -20.40 36.12 -0.83
C ALA A 7 -21.16 34.81 -1.13
N ALA A 8 -22.47 34.90 -1.42
CA ALA A 8 -23.29 33.74 -1.76
C ALA A 8 -23.02 33.26 -3.20
N ASP A 9 -22.84 34.19 -4.13
CA ASP A 9 -22.49 33.88 -5.52
C ASP A 9 -21.07 33.32 -5.65
N ASP A 10 -20.10 33.85 -4.90
CA ASP A 10 -18.74 33.30 -4.83
C ASP A 10 -18.75 31.86 -4.30
N ALA A 11 -19.49 31.61 -3.21
CA ALA A 11 -19.63 30.28 -2.64
C ALA A 11 -20.29 29.28 -3.60
N ALA A 12 -21.31 29.71 -4.34
CA ALA A 12 -21.99 28.89 -5.35
C ALA A 12 -21.05 28.53 -6.53
N THR A 13 -20.24 29.49 -6.96
CA THR A 13 -19.29 29.34 -8.08
C THR A 13 -18.15 28.38 -7.73
N VAL A 14 -17.53 28.55 -6.55
CA VAL A 14 -16.53 27.63 -6.02
C VAL A 14 -17.11 26.22 -5.86
N HIS A 15 -18.36 26.11 -5.42
CA HIS A 15 -19.02 24.83 -5.27
C HIS A 15 -19.25 24.12 -6.62
N ARG A 16 -19.63 24.84 -7.68
CA ARG A 16 -19.78 24.29 -9.03
C ARG A 16 -18.44 23.89 -9.64
N ALA A 17 -17.42 24.76 -9.56
CA ALA A 17 -16.08 24.49 -10.07
C ALA A 17 -15.46 23.26 -9.38
N SER A 18 -15.59 23.17 -8.05
CA SER A 18 -15.10 22.00 -7.31
C SER A 18 -15.79 20.70 -7.73
N ARG A 19 -17.08 20.72 -8.09
CA ARG A 19 -17.78 19.52 -8.59
C ARG A 19 -17.26 19.07 -9.95
N LEU A 20 -17.01 20.01 -10.86
CA LEU A 20 -16.51 19.70 -12.21
C LEU A 20 -15.05 19.21 -12.20
N LEU A 21 -14.23 19.73 -11.29
CA LEU A 21 -12.81 19.36 -11.17
C LEU A 21 -12.57 18.07 -10.36
N ARG A 22 -13.57 17.57 -9.61
CA ARG A 22 -13.47 16.29 -8.88
C ARG A 22 -12.97 15.12 -9.74
N PRO A 23 -13.58 14.78 -10.89
CA PRO A 23 -13.10 13.68 -11.73
C PRO A 23 -11.66 13.90 -12.17
N VAL A 24 -11.28 15.13 -12.53
CA VAL A 24 -9.92 15.48 -12.95
C VAL A 24 -8.92 15.27 -11.82
N GLY A 25 -9.24 15.74 -10.61
CA GLY A 25 -8.38 15.55 -9.43
C GLY A 25 -8.14 14.08 -9.11
N TYR A 26 -9.19 13.26 -9.09
CA TYR A 26 -9.04 11.82 -8.88
C TYR A 26 -8.32 11.11 -10.03
N LEU A 27 -8.52 11.54 -11.27
CA LEU A 27 -7.84 10.99 -12.43
C LEU A 27 -6.33 11.24 -12.34
N LEU A 28 -5.91 12.48 -12.06
CA LEU A 28 -4.50 12.83 -11.91
C LEU A 28 -3.84 12.03 -10.79
N ILE A 29 -4.48 11.93 -9.62
CA ILE A 29 -3.97 11.12 -8.50
C ILE A 29 -3.88 9.64 -8.91
N GLY A 30 -4.89 9.11 -9.61
CA GLY A 30 -4.90 7.74 -10.10
C GLY A 30 -3.77 7.47 -11.09
N LEU A 31 -3.50 8.39 -12.01
CA LEU A 31 -2.40 8.29 -12.97
C LEU A 31 -1.04 8.30 -12.28
N VAL A 32 -0.82 9.19 -11.30
CA VAL A 32 0.43 9.23 -10.52
C VAL A 32 0.67 7.89 -9.80
N TRP A 33 -0.34 7.37 -9.08
CA TRP A 33 -0.18 6.10 -8.38
C TRP A 33 -0.04 4.90 -9.32
N THR A 34 -0.69 4.95 -10.48
CA THR A 34 -0.50 3.95 -11.54
C THR A 34 0.93 3.99 -12.08
N ALA A 35 1.49 5.18 -12.31
CA ALA A 35 2.86 5.34 -12.77
C ALA A 35 3.88 4.83 -11.74
N ILE A 36 3.66 5.11 -10.44
CA ILE A 36 4.51 4.59 -9.35
C ILE A 36 4.44 3.06 -9.32
N TRP A 37 3.22 2.50 -9.36
CA TRP A 37 3.03 1.06 -9.35
C TRP A 37 3.64 0.36 -10.57
N LEU A 38 3.41 0.91 -11.77
CA LEU A 38 3.99 0.40 -13.01
C LEU A 38 5.51 0.50 -13.00
N THR A 39 6.08 1.61 -12.53
CA THR A 39 7.54 1.74 -12.35
C THR A 39 8.06 0.66 -11.42
N GLY A 40 7.41 0.42 -10.29
CA GLY A 40 7.78 -0.66 -9.36
C GLY A 40 7.72 -2.05 -10.02
N LEU A 41 6.67 -2.34 -10.80
CA LEU A 41 6.54 -3.59 -11.54
C LEU A 41 7.61 -3.73 -12.63
N LEU A 42 7.88 -2.68 -13.38
CA LEU A 42 8.90 -2.67 -14.43
C LEU A 42 10.30 -2.84 -13.84
N LEU A 43 10.60 -2.21 -12.69
CA LEU A 43 11.87 -2.42 -12.01
C LEU A 43 11.99 -3.85 -11.46
N LEU A 44 10.91 -4.44 -10.96
CA LEU A 44 10.95 -5.78 -10.39
C LEU A 44 10.97 -6.89 -11.44
N LEU A 45 9.95 -6.91 -12.32
CA LEU A 45 9.75 -7.95 -13.33
C LEU A 45 10.44 -7.61 -14.64
N GLY A 46 10.43 -6.32 -15.00
CA GLY A 46 11.07 -5.85 -16.21
C GLY A 46 12.60 -5.94 -16.14
N SER A 47 13.23 -5.82 -14.97
CA SER A 47 14.68 -6.07 -14.83
C SER A 47 15.06 -7.52 -15.17
N VAL A 48 14.29 -8.50 -14.67
CA VAL A 48 14.50 -9.92 -14.96
C VAL A 48 14.21 -10.22 -16.43
N ALA A 49 13.11 -9.70 -16.97
CA ALA A 49 12.78 -9.86 -18.39
C ALA A 49 13.85 -9.21 -19.29
N TRP A 50 14.31 -8.02 -18.93
CA TRP A 50 15.38 -7.32 -19.65
C TRP A 50 16.65 -8.16 -19.70
N LEU A 51 17.04 -8.82 -18.60
CA LEU A 51 18.20 -9.74 -18.59
C LEU A 51 18.02 -10.96 -19.51
N ALA A 52 16.80 -11.40 -19.76
CA ALA A 52 16.54 -12.50 -20.68
C ALA A 52 16.71 -12.09 -22.16
N PHE A 53 16.52 -10.82 -22.50
CA PHE A 53 16.47 -10.33 -23.89
C PHE A 53 17.61 -9.39 -24.28
N ALA A 54 18.15 -8.63 -23.34
CA ALA A 54 19.26 -7.71 -23.52
C ALA A 54 20.58 -8.38 -23.16
N ASP A 55 21.70 -7.75 -23.53
CA ASP A 55 23.02 -8.22 -23.14
C ASP A 55 23.22 -8.01 -21.63
N PRO A 56 23.33 -9.09 -20.83
CA PRO A 56 23.48 -8.95 -19.39
C PRO A 56 24.89 -8.51 -18.98
N GLU A 57 25.88 -8.52 -19.91
CA GLU A 57 27.29 -8.23 -19.63
C GLU A 57 27.50 -7.03 -18.69
N PRO A 58 26.93 -5.83 -18.91
CA PRO A 58 27.18 -4.67 -18.06
C PRO A 58 26.69 -4.84 -16.61
N LEU A 59 25.78 -5.77 -16.36
CA LEU A 59 25.19 -6.02 -15.04
C LEU A 59 25.98 -7.07 -14.25
N VAL A 60 26.68 -7.97 -14.95
CA VAL A 60 27.53 -9.02 -14.38
C VAL A 60 29.02 -8.68 -14.45
N GLU A 61 29.38 -7.63 -15.19
CA GLU A 61 30.73 -7.09 -15.28
C GLU A 61 31.26 -6.73 -13.89
N GLY A 62 32.44 -7.27 -13.56
CA GLY A 62 33.04 -7.12 -12.23
C GLY A 62 32.44 -8.00 -11.12
N VAL A 63 31.36 -8.76 -11.35
CA VAL A 63 30.86 -9.73 -10.34
C VAL A 63 31.84 -10.90 -10.21
N GLY A 64 32.31 -11.45 -11.32
CA GLY A 64 33.30 -12.54 -11.30
C GLY A 64 34.61 -12.13 -10.62
N GLU A 65 35.08 -10.91 -10.88
CA GLU A 65 36.27 -10.33 -10.26
C GLU A 65 36.10 -10.15 -8.75
N ARG A 66 34.97 -9.57 -8.30
CA ARG A 66 34.64 -9.45 -6.87
C ARG A 66 34.50 -10.80 -6.17
N LEU A 67 33.95 -11.81 -6.85
CA LEU A 67 33.83 -13.16 -6.29
C LEU A 67 35.17 -13.90 -6.24
N SER A 68 36.16 -13.50 -7.06
CA SER A 68 37.50 -14.08 -7.04
C SER A 68 38.34 -13.62 -5.84
N HIS A 69 37.99 -12.46 -5.24
CA HIS A 69 38.62 -11.97 -4.02
C HIS A 69 37.81 -12.41 -2.79
N PRO A 70 38.39 -13.19 -1.84
CA PRO A 70 37.62 -13.80 -0.75
C PRO A 70 36.95 -12.78 0.18
N VAL A 71 37.60 -11.64 0.42
CA VAL A 71 37.03 -10.56 1.26
C VAL A 71 35.85 -9.89 0.57
N GLU A 72 35.96 -9.62 -0.73
CA GLU A 72 34.89 -9.00 -1.51
C GLU A 72 33.72 -9.95 -1.74
N ALA A 73 33.99 -11.23 -1.95
CA ALA A 73 32.99 -12.28 -2.02
C ALA A 73 32.19 -12.37 -0.71
N VAL A 74 32.87 -12.38 0.44
CA VAL A 74 32.21 -12.36 1.76
C VAL A 74 31.40 -11.09 1.94
N ALA A 75 31.94 -9.91 1.60
CA ALA A 75 31.22 -8.64 1.71
C ALA A 75 29.96 -8.62 0.81
N PHE A 76 30.06 -9.12 -0.42
CA PHE A 76 28.94 -9.23 -1.34
C PHE A 76 27.84 -10.15 -0.80
N VAL A 77 28.22 -11.33 -0.31
CA VAL A 77 27.26 -12.33 0.22
C VAL A 77 26.63 -11.91 1.54
N VAL A 78 27.39 -11.28 2.43
CA VAL A 78 26.91 -10.92 3.78
C VAL A 78 26.18 -9.59 3.80
N ILE A 79 26.48 -8.67 2.88
CA ILE A 79 25.93 -7.31 2.89
C ILE A 79 24.99 -7.10 1.70
N VAL A 80 25.50 -7.22 0.47
CA VAL A 80 24.75 -6.84 -0.73
C VAL A 80 23.55 -7.75 -0.93
N LEU A 81 23.74 -9.07 -0.83
CA LEU A 81 22.67 -10.06 -1.03
C LEU A 81 21.51 -9.91 -0.04
N PRO A 82 21.73 -9.79 1.29
CA PRO A 82 20.65 -9.55 2.24
C PRO A 82 19.95 -8.21 2.04
N VAL A 83 20.69 -7.14 1.74
CA VAL A 83 20.10 -5.83 1.45
C VAL A 83 19.20 -5.90 0.20
N ALA A 84 19.69 -6.53 -0.87
CA ALA A 84 18.91 -6.75 -2.08
C ALA A 84 17.67 -7.61 -1.80
N ALA A 85 17.80 -8.71 -1.05
CA ALA A 85 16.67 -9.57 -0.71
C ALA A 85 15.59 -8.83 0.11
N VAL A 86 16.00 -7.97 1.05
CA VAL A 86 15.06 -7.14 1.84
C VAL A 86 14.41 -6.06 0.98
N ALA A 87 15.18 -5.38 0.13
CA ALA A 87 14.68 -4.32 -0.74
C ALA A 87 13.69 -4.87 -1.79
N ILE A 88 14.05 -5.98 -2.43
CA ILE A 88 13.28 -6.58 -3.52
C ILE A 88 12.11 -7.42 -3.01
N GLY A 89 12.28 -8.20 -1.94
CA GLY A 89 11.20 -9.00 -1.40
C GLY A 89 10.21 -8.14 -0.60
N PRO A 90 10.45 -7.93 0.71
CA PRO A 90 9.61 -7.09 1.56
C PRO A 90 9.39 -5.67 1.02
N GLY A 91 10.44 -4.99 0.56
CA GLY A 91 10.35 -3.60 0.10
C GLY A 91 9.42 -3.46 -1.10
N ALA A 92 9.63 -4.25 -2.17
CA ALA A 92 8.74 -4.23 -3.32
C ALA A 92 7.31 -4.64 -2.95
N TRP A 93 7.11 -5.62 -2.07
CA TRP A 93 5.78 -5.99 -1.58
C TRP A 93 5.05 -4.78 -0.96
N TYR A 94 5.67 -4.05 -0.05
CA TYR A 94 5.04 -2.88 0.58
C TYR A 94 4.79 -1.76 -0.43
N VAL A 95 5.75 -1.43 -1.28
CA VAL A 95 5.60 -0.37 -2.30
C VAL A 95 4.47 -0.70 -3.27
N LEU A 96 4.45 -1.92 -3.82
CA LEU A 96 3.41 -2.34 -4.76
C LEU A 96 2.06 -2.40 -4.06
N THR A 97 1.98 -2.98 -2.86
CA THR A 97 0.74 -3.13 -2.09
C THR A 97 0.20 -1.80 -1.55
N ALA A 98 1.05 -0.78 -1.36
CA ALA A 98 0.61 0.56 -0.98
C ALA A 98 0.12 1.37 -2.20
N SER A 99 0.76 1.21 -3.35
CA SER A 99 0.51 2.03 -4.55
C SER A 99 -0.70 1.56 -5.38
N TRP A 100 -0.83 0.24 -5.63
CA TRP A 100 -1.92 -0.26 -6.48
C TRP A 100 -3.32 0.04 -5.91
N PRO A 101 -3.59 -0.08 -4.59
CA PRO A 101 -4.90 0.23 -4.04
C PRO A 101 -5.25 1.71 -4.18
N LEU A 102 -4.26 2.59 -4.06
CA LEU A 102 -4.44 4.03 -4.23
C LEU A 102 -4.82 4.35 -5.68
N ALA A 103 -4.15 3.72 -6.66
CA ALA A 103 -4.52 3.83 -8.07
C ALA A 103 -5.98 3.38 -8.29
N VAL A 104 -6.32 2.17 -7.84
CA VAL A 104 -7.66 1.60 -8.00
C VAL A 104 -8.74 2.45 -7.33
N LEU A 105 -8.53 2.88 -6.08
CA LEU A 105 -9.48 3.75 -5.36
C LEU A 105 -9.66 5.09 -6.08
N SER A 106 -8.59 5.67 -6.63
CA SER A 106 -8.67 6.90 -7.40
C SER A 106 -9.58 6.74 -8.62
N PHE A 107 -9.42 5.67 -9.40
CA PHE A 107 -10.30 5.40 -10.55
C PHE A 107 -11.75 5.09 -10.11
N VAL A 108 -11.96 4.42 -8.98
CA VAL A 108 -13.30 4.25 -8.40
C VAL A 108 -13.95 5.61 -8.11
N TYR A 109 -13.18 6.58 -7.59
CA TYR A 109 -13.70 7.91 -7.32
C TYR A 109 -13.92 8.75 -8.57
N VAL A 110 -13.12 8.56 -9.64
CA VAL A 110 -13.44 9.11 -10.97
C VAL A 110 -14.83 8.64 -11.38
N VAL A 111 -15.07 7.33 -11.40
CA VAL A 111 -16.38 6.77 -11.82
C VAL A 111 -17.52 7.22 -10.90
N ARG A 112 -17.31 7.26 -9.58
CA ARG A 112 -18.35 7.74 -8.63
C ARG A 112 -18.63 9.23 -8.79
N SER A 113 -17.63 10.05 -9.12
CA SER A 113 -17.81 11.49 -9.32
C SER A 113 -18.65 11.86 -10.53
N LEU A 114 -18.70 10.98 -11.55
CA LEU A 114 -19.54 11.14 -12.73
C LEU A 114 -21.00 10.77 -12.49
N ARG A 115 -21.33 10.11 -11.36
CA ARG A 115 -22.69 9.68 -11.05
C ARG A 115 -23.46 10.78 -10.30
N PRO A 116 -24.62 11.22 -10.80
CA PRO A 116 -25.41 12.28 -10.17
C PRO A 116 -25.78 12.00 -8.71
N SER A 117 -26.00 10.73 -8.35
CA SER A 117 -26.33 10.29 -6.99
C SER A 117 -25.25 10.61 -5.94
N TYR A 118 -24.03 10.91 -6.38
CA TYR A 118 -22.89 11.23 -5.52
C TYR A 118 -22.47 12.70 -5.58
N ALA A 119 -23.18 13.55 -6.35
CA ALA A 119 -22.77 14.93 -6.61
C ALA A 119 -22.68 15.80 -5.33
N HIS A 120 -23.51 15.50 -4.33
CA HIS A 120 -23.65 16.30 -3.12
C HIS A 120 -22.86 15.79 -1.91
N GLU A 121 -22.14 14.67 -2.05
CA GLU A 121 -21.36 14.10 -0.95
C GLU A 121 -19.85 14.13 -1.22
N LYS A 122 -19.06 14.04 -0.14
CA LYS A 122 -17.63 13.76 -0.24
C LYS A 122 -17.47 12.29 -0.63
N LEU A 123 -16.60 11.99 -1.58
CA LEU A 123 -16.36 10.61 -2.04
C LEU A 123 -15.29 9.90 -1.22
N SER A 124 -14.31 10.67 -0.76
CA SER A 124 -13.19 10.18 0.02
C SER A 124 -12.85 11.10 1.18
N PHE A 125 -12.19 10.56 2.19
CA PHE A 125 -11.57 11.32 3.27
C PHE A 125 -10.15 10.80 3.54
N THR A 126 -9.40 11.57 4.32
CA THR A 126 -8.07 11.19 4.82
C THR A 126 -8.17 11.07 6.33
N SER A 127 -7.70 9.97 6.91
CA SER A 127 -7.50 9.91 8.36
C SER A 127 -6.23 10.64 8.71
N TYR A 128 -6.27 11.51 9.71
CA TYR A 128 -5.08 12.14 10.25
C TYR A 128 -4.47 11.23 11.32
N ALA A 129 -3.15 11.06 11.26
CA ALA A 129 -2.40 10.53 12.38
C ALA A 129 -2.27 11.63 13.45
N LEU A 130 -2.19 11.26 14.73
CA LEU A 130 -2.17 12.20 15.86
C LEU A 130 -1.03 13.26 15.71
N PRO A 131 -1.23 14.50 16.17
CA PRO A 131 -0.15 15.49 16.22
C PRO A 131 1.09 14.93 16.94
N GLY A 132 2.25 14.91 16.26
CA GLY A 132 3.50 14.33 16.78
C GLY A 132 3.89 12.97 16.19
N SER A 133 3.04 12.34 15.37
CA SER A 133 3.34 11.04 14.73
C SER A 133 4.02 11.14 13.36
N THR A 134 4.13 12.35 12.78
CA THR A 134 4.66 12.57 11.42
C THR A 134 6.18 12.76 11.39
N PHE A 135 6.79 13.16 12.51
CA PHE A 135 8.22 13.33 12.68
C PHE A 135 8.68 12.56 13.92
N GLY A 136 8.81 11.25 13.79
CA GLY A 136 9.30 10.34 14.83
C GLY A 136 9.80 9.03 14.19
N PRO A 137 10.47 8.14 14.95
CA PRO A 137 10.86 6.83 14.44
C PRO A 137 9.65 6.11 13.82
N PRO A 138 9.85 5.31 12.76
CA PRO A 138 8.79 4.77 11.92
C PRO A 138 7.65 4.21 12.79
N THR A 139 6.49 4.85 12.71
CA THR A 139 5.34 4.48 13.51
C THR A 139 4.90 3.09 13.07
N VAL A 140 5.08 2.10 13.95
CA VAL A 140 4.66 0.70 13.77
C VAL A 140 3.13 0.57 13.69
N GLY A 141 2.39 1.68 13.80
CA GLY A 141 0.96 1.80 13.49
C GLY A 141 0.52 3.27 13.43
N GLY A 142 -0.54 3.55 12.67
CA GLY A 142 -1.16 4.89 12.59
C GLY A 142 -0.67 5.79 11.45
N VAL A 143 -0.54 5.25 10.23
CA VAL A 143 -0.26 6.05 9.02
C VAL A 143 -1.52 6.82 8.60
N ALA A 144 -1.36 8.08 8.19
CA ALA A 144 -2.43 8.85 7.58
C ALA A 144 -2.83 8.22 6.24
N LEU A 145 -3.95 7.50 6.22
CA LEU A 145 -4.47 6.86 5.02
C LEU A 145 -5.36 7.85 4.28
N SER A 146 -4.89 8.29 3.12
CA SER A 146 -5.67 9.08 2.16
C SER A 146 -6.65 8.20 1.37
N LEU A 147 -7.62 8.83 0.69
CA LEU A 147 -8.53 8.17 -0.24
C LEU A 147 -9.43 7.08 0.39
N GLN A 148 -9.77 7.20 1.67
CA GLN A 148 -10.69 6.27 2.32
C GLN A 148 -12.13 6.50 1.84
N PRO A 149 -12.90 5.43 1.55
CA PRO A 149 -14.24 5.58 0.98
C PRO A 149 -15.24 6.10 2.02
N VAL A 150 -15.99 7.15 1.66
CA VAL A 150 -17.11 7.62 2.50
C VAL A 150 -18.27 6.61 2.48
N ARG A 151 -18.56 6.03 1.31
CA ARG A 151 -19.49 4.91 1.16
C ARG A 151 -18.71 3.63 0.86
N PRO A 152 -18.48 2.75 1.86
CA PRO A 152 -17.81 1.48 1.64
C PRO A 152 -18.68 0.53 0.80
N THR A 153 -18.04 -0.23 -0.08
CA THR A 153 -18.60 -1.40 -0.76
C THR A 153 -17.67 -2.58 -0.54
N SER A 154 -18.16 -3.81 -0.71
CA SER A 154 -17.34 -5.03 -0.58
C SER A 154 -16.03 -4.97 -1.39
N PHE A 155 -16.10 -4.36 -2.58
CA PHE A 155 -14.93 -4.09 -3.41
C PHE A 155 -13.95 -3.11 -2.76
N THR A 156 -14.41 -1.91 -2.36
CA THR A 156 -13.50 -0.92 -1.75
C THR A 156 -12.96 -1.40 -0.42
N ASP A 157 -13.70 -2.21 0.34
CA ASP A 157 -13.23 -2.79 1.60
C ASP A 157 -12.10 -3.78 1.37
N THR A 158 -12.21 -4.60 0.32
CA THR A 158 -11.14 -5.52 -0.10
C THR A 158 -9.88 -4.73 -0.51
N VAL A 159 -10.04 -3.68 -1.31
CA VAL A 159 -8.92 -2.81 -1.74
C VAL A 159 -8.30 -2.09 -0.54
N MET A 160 -9.13 -1.57 0.38
CA MET A 160 -8.68 -0.94 1.61
C MET A 160 -7.93 -1.90 2.52
N ARG A 161 -8.26 -3.20 2.53
CA ARG A 161 -7.50 -4.20 3.28
C ARG A 161 -6.07 -4.30 2.75
N PHE A 162 -5.89 -4.38 1.44
CA PHE A 162 -4.54 -4.34 0.84
C PHE A 162 -3.83 -3.04 1.14
N TYR A 163 -4.51 -1.91 0.97
CA TYR A 163 -3.95 -0.60 1.26
C TYR A 163 -3.41 -0.51 2.69
N ARG A 164 -4.24 -0.89 3.69
CA ARG A 164 -3.83 -0.93 5.09
C ARG A 164 -2.61 -1.84 5.30
N THR A 165 -2.64 -3.06 4.76
CA THR A 165 -1.51 -3.99 4.84
C THR A 165 -0.22 -3.40 4.25
N GLY A 166 -0.33 -2.65 3.14
CA GLY A 166 0.80 -1.97 2.51
C GLY A 166 1.44 -0.86 3.37
N TRP A 167 0.70 -0.31 4.34
CA TRP A 167 1.20 0.72 5.26
C TRP A 167 1.46 0.23 6.68
N THR A 168 1.01 -0.97 7.04
CA THR A 168 1.29 -1.58 8.35
C THR A 168 2.48 -2.50 8.29
N PHE A 169 3.58 -2.09 8.92
CA PHE A 169 4.76 -2.95 9.03
C PHE A 169 4.45 -4.19 9.88
N SER A 170 4.67 -5.37 9.30
CA SER A 170 4.48 -6.65 9.96
C SER A 170 5.71 -7.52 9.77
N GLY A 171 6.42 -7.84 10.86
CA GLY A 171 7.59 -8.71 10.81
C GLY A 171 7.28 -10.08 10.19
N ARG A 172 6.07 -10.62 10.41
CA ARG A 172 5.61 -11.86 9.77
C ARG A 172 5.50 -11.72 8.25
N MET A 173 5.02 -10.58 7.75
CA MET A 173 4.95 -10.30 6.32
C MET A 173 6.36 -10.11 5.73
N VAL A 174 7.24 -9.39 6.43
CA VAL A 174 8.64 -9.23 6.03
C VAL A 174 9.31 -10.60 5.86
N LEU A 175 9.26 -11.46 6.88
CA LEU A 175 9.84 -12.79 6.81
C LEU A 175 9.22 -13.65 5.70
N ALA A 176 7.91 -13.51 5.46
CA ALA A 176 7.24 -14.22 4.37
C ALA A 176 7.67 -13.77 2.98
N MET A 177 8.10 -12.51 2.82
CA MET A 177 8.53 -11.93 1.54
C MET A 177 10.03 -12.03 1.28
N LEU A 178 10.86 -12.34 2.28
CA LEU A 178 12.30 -12.57 2.10
C LEU A 178 12.61 -13.64 1.02
N PRO A 179 11.92 -14.79 0.95
CA PRO A 179 12.16 -15.76 -0.11
C PRO A 179 11.92 -15.18 -1.51
N ALA A 180 10.97 -14.26 -1.71
CA ALA A 180 10.78 -13.60 -3.00
C ALA A 180 11.98 -12.71 -3.39
N GLY A 181 12.61 -12.06 -2.42
CA GLY A 181 13.85 -11.31 -2.66
C GLY A 181 15.01 -12.21 -3.10
N LEU A 182 15.17 -13.37 -2.47
CA LEU A 182 16.15 -14.38 -2.88
C LEU A 182 15.78 -15.03 -4.22
N ALA A 183 14.49 -15.18 -4.50
CA ALA A 183 14.01 -15.68 -5.78
C ALA A 183 14.44 -14.76 -6.93
N TRP A 184 14.43 -13.45 -6.72
CA TRP A 184 14.90 -12.50 -7.72
C TRP A 184 16.40 -12.67 -8.04
N VAL A 185 17.23 -12.85 -7.01
CA VAL A 185 18.68 -13.11 -7.20
C VAL A 185 18.91 -14.41 -7.97
N THR A 186 18.21 -15.48 -7.58
CA THR A 186 18.32 -16.78 -8.29
C THR A 186 17.77 -16.70 -9.71
N ALA A 187 16.77 -15.85 -9.97
CA ALA A 187 16.27 -15.62 -11.32
C ALA A 187 17.33 -14.96 -12.21
N ILE A 188 18.12 -14.04 -11.66
CA ILE A 188 19.27 -13.46 -12.38
C ILE A 188 20.29 -14.56 -12.70
N ALA A 189 20.68 -15.37 -11.70
CA ALA A 189 21.63 -16.46 -11.91
C ALA A 189 21.13 -17.50 -12.93
N ALA A 190 19.81 -17.68 -13.07
CA ALA A 190 19.21 -18.57 -14.06
C ALA A 190 19.26 -18.02 -15.49
N LEU A 191 19.48 -16.71 -15.68
CA LEU A 191 19.45 -16.03 -16.97
C LEU A 191 20.81 -15.47 -17.42
N VAL A 192 21.76 -15.33 -16.50
CA VAL A 192 23.11 -14.84 -16.79
C VAL A 192 23.84 -15.79 -17.74
N ARG A 193 24.39 -15.25 -18.82
CA ARG A 193 25.19 -16.02 -19.79
C ARG A 193 26.56 -16.35 -19.19
N GLY A 194 27.16 -17.48 -19.60
CA GLY A 194 28.50 -17.89 -19.16
C GLY A 194 28.53 -18.76 -17.89
N VAL A 195 27.36 -19.12 -17.36
CA VAL A 195 27.22 -20.05 -16.24
C VAL A 195 26.86 -21.45 -16.78
N PRO A 196 27.31 -22.57 -16.14
CA PRO A 196 26.98 -23.92 -16.61
C PRO A 196 25.46 -24.20 -16.60
N ASP A 197 24.96 -24.96 -17.58
CA ASP A 197 23.53 -25.31 -17.71
C ASP A 197 22.93 -25.91 -16.44
N THR A 198 23.70 -26.75 -15.73
CA THR A 198 23.28 -27.33 -14.44
C THR A 198 22.93 -26.24 -13.43
N VAL A 199 23.69 -25.15 -13.37
CA VAL A 199 23.45 -24.04 -12.46
C VAL A 199 22.22 -23.24 -12.89
N HIS A 200 22.00 -23.04 -14.20
CA HIS A 200 20.76 -22.41 -14.68
C HIS A 200 19.52 -23.19 -14.24
N VAL A 201 19.53 -24.52 -14.43
CA VAL A 201 18.41 -25.38 -14.04
C VAL A 201 18.19 -25.33 -12.52
N VAL A 202 19.26 -25.46 -11.73
CA VAL A 202 19.16 -25.39 -10.26
C VAL A 202 18.65 -24.03 -9.81
N ALA A 203 19.15 -22.93 -10.39
CA ALA A 203 18.72 -21.58 -10.06
C ALA A 203 17.24 -21.35 -10.41
N ALA A 204 16.79 -21.80 -11.59
CA ALA A 204 15.38 -21.70 -12.01
C ALA A 204 14.44 -22.48 -11.08
N VAL A 205 14.83 -23.70 -10.68
CA VAL A 205 14.06 -24.52 -9.72
C VAL A 205 14.00 -23.82 -8.36
N LEU A 206 15.11 -23.28 -7.87
CA LEU A 206 15.17 -22.52 -6.62
C LEU A 206 14.29 -21.27 -6.68
N THR A 207 14.33 -20.51 -7.77
CA THR A 207 13.45 -19.35 -8.00
C THR A 207 11.99 -19.75 -7.87
N ALA A 208 11.56 -20.80 -8.57
CA ALA A 208 10.17 -21.28 -8.53
C ALA A 208 9.76 -21.72 -7.11
N ALA A 209 10.63 -22.48 -6.42
CA ALA A 209 10.38 -22.93 -5.05
C ALA A 209 10.26 -21.75 -4.07
N LEU A 210 11.18 -20.78 -4.14
CA LEU A 210 11.21 -19.61 -3.27
C LEU A 210 9.99 -18.70 -3.50
N LEU A 211 9.58 -18.48 -4.75
CA LEU A 211 8.35 -17.75 -5.06
C LEU A 211 7.10 -18.49 -4.52
N GLY A 212 7.04 -19.82 -4.69
CA GLY A 212 5.96 -20.64 -4.16
C GLY A 212 5.85 -20.56 -2.63
N VAL A 213 6.99 -20.67 -1.94
CA VAL A 213 7.07 -20.50 -0.48
C VAL A 213 6.62 -19.11 -0.07
N SER A 214 7.14 -18.07 -0.73
CA SER A 214 6.76 -16.68 -0.42
C SER A 214 5.28 -16.42 -0.63
N LEU A 215 4.68 -16.96 -1.70
CA LEU A 215 3.25 -16.85 -1.97
C LEU A 215 2.42 -17.52 -0.87
N VAL A 216 2.78 -18.74 -0.44
CA VAL A 216 2.06 -19.47 0.61
C VAL A 216 2.18 -18.74 1.95
N LEU A 217 3.40 -18.36 2.36
CA LEU A 217 3.65 -17.66 3.62
C LEU A 217 3.01 -16.27 3.61
N GLY A 218 3.10 -15.55 2.50
CA GLY A 218 2.51 -14.23 2.32
C GLY A 218 1.00 -14.26 2.41
N ARG A 219 0.35 -15.23 1.75
CA ARG A 219 -1.11 -15.43 1.87
C ARG A 219 -1.52 -15.76 3.30
N ARG A 220 -0.75 -16.57 4.02
CA ARG A 220 -1.00 -16.88 5.44
C ARG A 220 -0.83 -15.63 6.31
N ALA A 221 0.24 -14.87 6.12
CA ALA A 221 0.51 -13.63 6.85
C ALA A 221 -0.58 -12.57 6.59
N PHE A 222 -0.97 -12.39 5.33
CA PHE A 222 -2.04 -11.47 4.92
C PHE A 222 -3.39 -11.84 5.54
N ARG A 223 -3.72 -13.14 5.57
CA ARG A 223 -4.95 -13.63 6.19
C ARG A 223 -4.94 -13.46 7.71
N ALA A 224 -3.77 -13.66 8.33
CA ALA A 224 -3.60 -13.56 9.78
C ALA A 224 -3.54 -12.12 10.30
N GLN A 225 -3.30 -11.13 9.43
CA GLN A 225 -3.52 -9.73 9.78
C GLN A 225 -5.02 -9.50 9.99
N ALA A 226 -5.45 -9.54 11.26
CA ALA A 226 -6.74 -9.03 11.68
C ALA A 226 -6.82 -7.55 11.32
N GLU A 227 -8.01 -7.07 10.93
CA GLU A 227 -8.20 -5.62 10.79
C GLU A 227 -7.78 -4.96 12.10
N PRO A 228 -6.85 -3.99 12.08
CA PRO A 228 -6.51 -3.27 13.29
C PRO A 228 -7.80 -2.70 13.87
N GLU A 229 -8.10 -3.04 15.13
CA GLU A 229 -9.20 -2.45 15.86
C GLU A 229 -8.94 -0.94 15.91
N VAL A 230 -9.56 -0.19 14.99
CA VAL A 230 -9.56 1.27 15.09
C VAL A 230 -10.15 1.59 16.46
N PRO A 231 -9.41 2.26 17.36
CA PRO A 231 -9.88 2.54 18.70
C PRO A 231 -11.25 3.22 18.62
N GLU A 232 -12.19 2.84 19.49
CA GLU A 232 -13.62 3.20 19.40
C GLU A 232 -13.88 4.73 19.39
N HIS A 233 -12.88 5.51 19.79
CA HIS A 233 -12.82 6.96 19.87
C HIS A 233 -12.40 7.63 18.55
N GLU A 234 -11.74 6.91 17.64
CA GLU A 234 -11.31 7.41 16.32
C GLU A 234 -12.25 6.99 15.18
N ARG A 235 -13.19 6.06 15.44
CA ARG A 235 -14.23 5.72 14.45
C ARG A 235 -15.23 6.87 14.32
N SER A 236 -15.21 7.52 13.15
CA SER A 236 -16.28 8.40 12.69
C SER A 236 -17.64 7.74 12.93
N VAL A 237 -18.62 8.50 13.47
CA VAL A 237 -19.99 8.04 13.72
C VAL A 237 -20.65 7.49 12.43
N GLY A 238 -20.20 7.96 11.26
CA GLY A 238 -20.65 7.48 9.96
C GLY A 238 -20.19 6.06 9.63
N ALA A 239 -19.06 5.61 10.17
CA ALA A 239 -18.46 4.29 9.91
C ALA A 239 -19.01 3.18 10.83
N MET A 240 -19.81 3.53 11.84
CA MET A 240 -20.43 2.53 12.73
C MET A 240 -21.57 1.82 12.00
N SER A 241 -21.59 0.49 12.12
CA SER A 241 -22.76 -0.30 11.72
C SER A 241 -24.02 0.16 12.48
N PRO A 242 -25.24 -0.09 11.96
CA PRO A 242 -26.47 0.27 12.66
C PRO A 242 -26.55 -0.32 14.08
N LYS A 243 -26.01 -1.55 14.27
CA LYS A 243 -25.95 -2.22 15.57
C LYS A 243 -24.99 -1.51 16.53
N GLU A 244 -23.80 -1.11 16.06
CA GLU A 244 -22.83 -0.36 16.86
C GLU A 244 -23.35 1.04 17.23
N ARG A 245 -24.01 1.74 16.29
CA ARG A 245 -24.68 3.03 16.59
C ARG A 245 -25.74 2.88 17.68
N ALA A 246 -26.58 1.86 17.59
CA ALA A 246 -27.59 1.59 18.60
C ALA A 246 -26.95 1.28 19.97
N ARG A 247 -25.86 0.51 19.98
CA ARG A 247 -25.11 0.20 21.21
C ARG A 247 -24.49 1.46 21.83
N ARG A 248 -23.84 2.31 21.02
CA ARG A 248 -23.24 3.58 21.47
C ARG A 248 -24.29 4.57 21.97
N LEU A 249 -25.42 4.71 21.28
CA LEU A 249 -26.54 5.54 21.74
C LEU A 249 -27.09 5.08 23.10
N ARG A 250 -27.22 3.77 23.31
CA ARG A 250 -27.63 3.21 24.61
C ARG A 250 -26.59 3.51 25.70
N ALA A 251 -25.31 3.38 25.39
CA ALA A 251 -24.22 3.70 26.33
C ALA A 251 -24.23 5.17 26.73
N LEU A 252 -24.38 6.09 25.77
CA LEU A 252 -24.45 7.54 26.02
C LEU A 252 -25.68 7.92 26.85
N ARG A 253 -26.86 7.31 26.57
CA ARG A 253 -28.06 7.51 27.40
C ARG A 253 -27.82 7.09 28.84
N ARG A 254 -27.26 5.90 29.07
CA ARG A 254 -26.90 5.42 30.42
C ARG A 254 -25.93 6.34 31.14
N GLN A 255 -24.94 6.88 30.43
CA GLN A 255 -23.96 7.79 31.00
C GLN A 255 -24.59 9.14 31.39
N ARG A 256 -25.50 9.66 30.56
CA ARG A 256 -26.29 10.86 30.87
C ARG A 256 -27.16 10.64 32.10
N ASP A 257 -27.87 9.52 32.17
CA ASP A 257 -28.75 9.22 33.30
C ASP A 257 -27.96 9.06 34.61
N ARG A 258 -26.76 8.47 34.57
CA ARG A 258 -25.84 8.41 35.71
C ARG A 258 -25.40 9.79 36.18
N ARG A 259 -25.04 10.70 35.26
CA ARG A 259 -24.66 12.08 35.61
C ARG A 259 -25.81 12.83 36.26
N GLN A 260 -27.04 12.66 35.73
CA GLN A 260 -28.23 13.30 36.30
C GLN A 260 -28.58 12.77 37.70
N ARG A 261 -28.33 11.49 37.97
CA ARG A 261 -28.51 10.91 39.31
C ARG A 261 -27.47 11.39 40.32
N ASN A 262 -26.23 11.57 39.88
CA ASN A 262 -25.15 12.05 40.76
C ASN A 262 -25.20 13.57 41.02
N ALA A 263 -26.03 14.30 40.26
CA ALA A 263 -26.21 15.75 40.41
C ALA A 263 -27.43 16.12 41.28
N ARG A 264 -28.16 15.13 41.81
CA ARG A 264 -29.25 15.29 42.77
C ARG A 264 -28.80 14.74 44.11
#